data_AF-A0A0K8VCJ9-F1
#
_entry.id   AF-A0A0K8VCJ9-F1
#
_cell.length_a   1.000
_cell.length_b   1.000
_cell.length_c   1.000
_cell.angle_alpha   90.00
_cell.angle_beta   90.00
_cell.angle_gamma   90.00
#
_symmetry.space_group_name_H-M   'P 1'
#
loop_
_entity.id
_entity.type
_entity.pdbx_description
1 polymer ?
#
loop_
_entity_poly.entity_id
_entity_poly.type
_entity_poly.pdbx_seq_one_letter_code
_entity_poly.pdbx_strand_id
1 'polypeptide(L)'
;MIKWEEQPDYIKQRTWYIMPVMNPDGYVYSRKVNRMWRKNRARIPGSKCFGVDLNRNFNIGWKGRGSSTDPCSDIYRGASAGSELETKAVVNFLLRRKHNLEAYLTFHSYGQAIVYPWAYKAAKVKDSALLQRVGQTAVQRILSKTKSVYNSGVTYQLLSVAGGGSDDWTRAACDVKYV
;
A
#
# COMPACT_ATOMS: atom_id res chain seq x y z
N MET A 1 -11.91 -13.94 24.02
CA MET A 1 -11.69 -12.56 23.55
C MET A 1 -10.32 -12.11 24.04
N ILE A 2 -9.56 -11.40 23.22
CA ILE A 2 -8.28 -10.79 23.62
C ILE A 2 -8.61 -9.53 24.42
N LYS A 3 -8.11 -9.40 25.66
CA LYS A 3 -8.29 -8.19 26.47
C LYS A 3 -7.22 -7.16 26.14
N TRP A 4 -7.62 -5.90 26.04
CA TRP A 4 -6.73 -4.79 25.67
C TRP A 4 -5.71 -4.51 26.78
N GLU A 5 -6.13 -4.63 28.04
CA GLU A 5 -5.33 -4.36 29.23
C GLU A 5 -4.16 -5.34 29.35
N GLU A 6 -4.37 -6.56 28.88
CA GLU A 6 -3.39 -7.66 28.86
C GLU A 6 -2.41 -7.57 27.67
N GLN A 7 -2.55 -6.59 26.78
CA GLN A 7 -1.60 -6.40 25.68
C GLN A 7 -0.25 -5.89 26.18
N PRO A 8 0.86 -6.24 25.49
CA PRO A 8 2.18 -5.75 25.85
C PRO A 8 2.32 -4.25 25.56
N ASP A 9 3.24 -3.60 26.25
CA ASP A 9 3.41 -2.15 26.19
C ASP A 9 3.76 -1.63 24.80
N TYR A 10 4.49 -2.40 23.99
CA TYR A 10 4.77 -2.03 22.60
C TYR A 10 3.52 -1.99 21.69
N ILE A 11 2.39 -2.56 22.14
CA ILE A 11 1.09 -2.41 21.49
C ILE A 11 0.30 -1.24 22.12
N LYS A 12 0.29 -1.14 23.46
CA LYS A 12 -0.52 -0.15 24.20
C LYS A 12 0.04 1.27 24.13
N GLN A 13 1.36 1.43 24.11
CA GLN A 13 2.06 2.72 24.07
C GLN A 13 2.22 3.23 22.63
N ARG A 14 1.27 2.90 21.75
CA ARG A 14 1.26 3.29 20.34
C ARG A 14 -0.14 3.74 19.95
N THR A 15 -0.21 4.77 19.10
CA THR A 15 -1.47 5.17 18.48
C THR A 15 -1.67 4.39 17.18
N TRP A 16 -2.73 3.59 17.13
CA TRP A 16 -3.12 2.83 15.94
C TRP A 16 -4.13 3.64 15.12
N TYR A 17 -3.73 4.01 13.90
CA TYR A 17 -4.64 4.63 12.94
C TYR A 17 -5.07 3.58 11.92
N ILE A 18 -6.37 3.29 11.88
CA ILE A 18 -6.93 2.26 11.01
C ILE A 18 -7.85 2.95 10.00
N MET A 19 -7.55 2.76 8.71
CA MET A 19 -8.41 3.18 7.59
C MET A 19 -9.01 1.92 6.95
N PRO A 20 -10.24 1.53 7.31
CA PRO A 20 -10.80 0.27 6.82
C PRO A 20 -11.05 0.26 5.31
N VAL A 21 -11.39 1.42 4.73
CA VAL A 21 -11.71 1.55 3.32
C VAL A 21 -11.06 2.82 2.76
N MET A 22 -9.94 2.67 2.06
CA MET A 22 -9.26 3.77 1.37
C MET A 22 -9.98 4.20 0.07
N ASN A 23 -10.69 3.26 -0.58
CA ASN A 23 -11.43 3.48 -1.84
C ASN A 23 -12.94 3.24 -1.64
N PRO A 24 -13.67 4.16 -0.98
CA PRO A 24 -15.07 3.96 -0.65
C PRO A 24 -15.95 3.86 -1.89
N ASP A 25 -15.70 4.66 -2.92
CA ASP A 25 -16.51 4.67 -4.14
C ASP A 25 -16.33 3.37 -4.94
N GLY A 26 -15.08 2.92 -5.10
CA GLY A 26 -14.78 1.64 -5.74
C GLY A 26 -15.35 0.46 -4.96
N TYR A 27 -15.30 0.51 -3.62
CA TYR A 27 -15.91 -0.49 -2.76
C TYR A 27 -17.43 -0.60 -2.97
N VAL A 28 -18.16 0.52 -2.94
CA VAL A 28 -19.61 0.53 -3.22
C VAL A 28 -19.90 0.04 -4.64
N TYR A 29 -19.12 0.48 -5.63
CA TYR A 29 -19.30 0.05 -7.02
C TYR A 29 -19.09 -1.47 -7.19
N SER A 30 -18.14 -2.06 -6.45
CA SER A 30 -17.92 -3.50 -6.43
C SER A 30 -19.11 -4.30 -5.89
N ARG A 31 -19.90 -3.70 -5.02
CA ARG A 31 -21.07 -4.36 -4.40
C ARG A 31 -22.34 -4.21 -5.22
N LYS A 32 -22.41 -3.18 -6.07
CA LYS A 32 -23.65 -2.79 -6.78
C LYS A 32 -23.59 -3.02 -8.29
N VAL A 33 -22.41 -2.93 -8.91
CA VAL A 33 -22.29 -2.86 -10.38
C VAL A 33 -21.29 -3.85 -10.93
N ASN A 34 -20.01 -3.78 -10.51
CA ASN A 34 -18.97 -4.67 -11.03
C ASN A 34 -18.10 -5.19 -9.90
N ARG A 35 -18.33 -6.44 -9.51
CA ARG A 35 -17.62 -7.12 -8.42
C ARG A 35 -16.10 -7.11 -8.52
N MET A 36 -15.55 -7.02 -9.73
CA MET A 36 -14.11 -7.05 -9.99
C MET A 36 -13.49 -5.65 -10.12
N TRP A 37 -14.25 -4.58 -9.86
CA TRP A 37 -13.73 -3.22 -9.93
C TRP A 37 -12.64 -2.95 -8.90
N ARG A 38 -11.49 -2.44 -9.35
CA ARG A 38 -10.30 -2.18 -8.52
C ARG A 38 -9.98 -0.70 -8.33
N LYS A 39 -10.12 0.11 -9.39
CA LYS A 39 -9.77 1.53 -9.39
C LYS A 39 -10.69 2.36 -8.50
N ASN A 40 -10.41 3.64 -8.29
CA ASN A 40 -11.43 4.54 -7.75
C ASN A 40 -12.53 4.83 -8.80
N ARG A 41 -13.38 5.82 -8.57
CA ARG A 41 -14.50 6.17 -9.47
C ARG A 41 -14.42 7.55 -10.11
N ALA A 42 -13.22 8.16 -10.12
CA ALA A 42 -13.01 9.45 -10.75
C ALA A 42 -13.40 9.44 -12.24
N ARG A 43 -14.04 10.52 -12.69
CA ARG A 43 -14.31 10.74 -14.12
C ARG A 43 -13.04 11.26 -14.78
N ILE A 44 -12.62 10.64 -15.88
CA ILE A 44 -11.43 11.05 -16.62
C ILE A 44 -11.84 11.95 -17.81
N PRO A 45 -11.44 13.24 -17.85
CA PRO A 45 -11.77 14.13 -18.96
C PRO A 45 -11.31 13.55 -20.30
N GLY A 46 -12.17 13.63 -21.32
CA GLY A 46 -11.85 13.13 -22.67
C GLY A 46 -11.83 11.60 -22.82
N SER A 47 -12.16 10.83 -21.78
CA SER A 47 -12.26 9.38 -21.84
C SER A 47 -13.67 8.90 -21.49
N LYS A 48 -14.05 7.74 -22.05
CA LYS A 48 -15.25 6.98 -21.64
C LYS A 48 -14.98 6.12 -20.39
N CYS A 49 -13.71 5.94 -20.04
CA CYS A 49 -13.28 5.12 -18.92
C CYS A 49 -13.22 5.92 -17.62
N PHE A 50 -13.31 5.21 -16.51
CA PHE A 50 -13.36 5.78 -15.17
C PHE A 50 -12.25 5.21 -14.31
N GLY A 51 -11.84 6.02 -13.35
CA GLY A 51 -11.01 5.62 -12.23
C GLY A 51 -9.52 5.53 -12.52
N VAL A 52 -8.76 5.69 -11.45
CA VAL A 52 -7.31 5.60 -11.34
C VAL A 52 -6.95 4.48 -10.37
N ASP A 53 -5.88 3.73 -10.65
CA ASP A 53 -5.29 2.82 -9.66
C ASP A 53 -4.61 3.66 -8.58
N LEU A 54 -5.23 3.70 -7.39
CA LEU A 54 -4.73 4.46 -6.25
C LEU A 54 -3.32 4.00 -5.83
N ASN A 55 -2.96 2.74 -6.05
CA ASN A 55 -1.63 2.19 -5.76
C ASN A 55 -0.65 2.34 -6.93
N ARG A 56 -0.97 3.20 -7.91
CA ARG A 56 -0.06 3.74 -8.93
C ARG A 56 -0.02 5.27 -8.91
N ASN A 57 -0.77 5.90 -8.00
CA ASN A 57 -0.99 7.34 -8.02
C ASN A 57 -0.06 8.11 -7.08
N PHE A 58 0.73 7.48 -6.22
CA PHE A 58 1.63 8.22 -5.32
C PHE A 58 2.86 8.78 -6.05
N ASN A 59 3.43 9.87 -5.54
CA ASN A 59 4.57 10.56 -6.17
C ASN A 59 5.92 9.87 -5.89
N ILE A 60 6.06 8.62 -6.35
CA ILE A 60 7.30 7.85 -6.25
C ILE A 60 7.43 6.96 -7.48
N GLY A 61 8.43 7.20 -8.33
CA GLY A 61 8.54 6.46 -9.60
C GLY A 61 7.29 6.51 -10.48
N TRP A 62 6.44 7.54 -10.36
CA TRP A 62 5.13 7.63 -11.01
C TRP A 62 5.21 7.57 -12.54
N LYS A 63 6.31 8.06 -13.13
CA LYS A 63 6.60 7.91 -14.58
C LYS A 63 7.34 6.63 -14.95
N GLY A 64 7.55 5.74 -13.98
CA GLY A 64 8.27 4.48 -14.13
C GLY A 64 7.41 3.34 -14.66
N ARG A 65 7.97 2.13 -14.55
CA ARG A 65 7.35 0.88 -15.02
C ARG A 65 6.23 0.41 -14.08
N GLY A 66 5.45 -0.55 -14.56
CA GLY A 66 4.37 -1.21 -13.80
C GLY A 66 3.10 -0.39 -13.65
N SER A 67 2.93 0.68 -14.44
CA SER A 67 1.70 1.47 -14.55
C SER A 67 1.38 1.78 -16.00
N SER A 68 0.16 2.24 -16.28
CA SER A 68 -0.30 2.63 -17.62
C SER A 68 -0.69 4.10 -17.69
N THR A 69 -0.54 4.72 -18.87
CA THR A 69 -1.10 6.04 -19.21
C THR A 69 -2.48 5.96 -19.84
N ASP A 70 -2.96 4.77 -20.21
CA ASP A 70 -4.28 4.57 -20.79
C ASP A 70 -5.35 4.63 -19.69
N PRO A 71 -6.30 5.59 -19.73
CA PRO A 71 -7.40 5.69 -18.77
C PRO A 71 -8.26 4.43 -18.62
N CYS A 72 -8.28 3.57 -19.64
CA CYS A 72 -9.06 2.33 -19.62
C CYS A 72 -8.33 1.16 -18.95
N SER A 73 -7.03 1.28 -18.72
CA SER A 73 -6.24 0.26 -18.02
C SER A 73 -6.59 0.18 -16.53
N ASP A 74 -6.57 -1.03 -15.97
CA ASP A 74 -6.72 -1.28 -14.54
C ASP A 74 -5.55 -0.75 -13.70
N ILE A 75 -4.39 -0.53 -14.33
CA ILE A 75 -3.19 0.06 -13.71
C ILE A 75 -2.95 1.50 -14.18
N TYR A 76 -4.01 2.20 -14.61
CA TYR A 76 -3.94 3.61 -14.99
C TYR A 76 -3.47 4.46 -13.80
N ARG A 77 -2.37 5.18 -13.98
CA ARG A 77 -1.72 5.95 -12.89
C ARG A 77 -2.33 7.31 -12.58
N GLY A 78 -3.32 7.74 -13.36
CA GLY A 78 -3.91 9.08 -13.27
C GLY A 78 -3.23 10.10 -14.19
N ALA A 79 -3.74 11.33 -14.17
CA ALA A 79 -3.22 12.43 -14.98
C ALA A 79 -1.93 13.04 -14.40
N SER A 80 -1.75 12.93 -13.08
CA SER A 80 -0.57 13.38 -12.35
C SER A 80 -0.41 12.57 -11.06
N ALA A 81 0.78 12.61 -10.47
CA ALA A 81 1.00 12.00 -9.17
C ALA A 81 0.17 12.72 -8.10
N GLY A 82 -0.56 11.96 -7.29
CA GLY A 82 -1.45 12.45 -6.25
C GLY A 82 -2.65 13.18 -6.84
N SER A 83 -3.12 12.80 -8.03
CA SER A 83 -4.32 13.41 -8.64
C SER A 83 -5.58 13.10 -7.84
N GLU A 84 -5.69 11.92 -7.26
CA GLU A 84 -6.91 11.42 -6.62
C GLU A 84 -7.10 11.95 -5.20
N LEU A 85 -8.34 12.23 -4.81
CA LEU A 85 -8.68 12.78 -3.49
C LEU A 85 -8.33 11.78 -2.37
N GLU A 86 -8.54 10.49 -2.61
CA GLU A 86 -8.22 9.40 -1.68
C GLU A 86 -6.70 9.33 -1.44
N THR A 87 -5.91 9.43 -2.51
CA THR A 87 -4.44 9.49 -2.40
C THR A 87 -4.00 10.74 -1.66
N LYS A 88 -4.56 11.92 -1.98
CA LYS A 88 -4.26 13.18 -1.27
C LYS A 88 -4.60 13.10 0.21
N ALA A 89 -5.71 12.46 0.58
CA ALA A 89 -6.11 12.30 1.97
C ALA A 89 -5.07 11.50 2.78
N VAL A 90 -4.59 10.38 2.22
CA VAL A 90 -3.52 9.56 2.83
C VAL A 90 -2.21 10.35 2.93
N VAL A 91 -1.78 11.00 1.84
CA VAL A 91 -0.57 11.82 1.82
C VAL A 91 -0.61 12.91 2.91
N ASN A 92 -1.70 13.68 2.95
CA ASN A 92 -1.87 14.76 3.92
C ASN A 92 -1.89 14.23 5.36
N PHE A 93 -2.52 13.08 5.60
CA PHE A 93 -2.59 12.46 6.90
C PHE A 93 -1.20 12.04 7.41
N LEU A 94 -0.40 11.40 6.54
CA LEU A 94 0.92 10.89 6.87
C LEU A 94 1.95 12.01 7.03
N LEU A 95 1.96 13.02 6.16
CA LEU A 95 2.90 14.14 6.23
C LEU A 95 2.79 14.93 7.54
N ARG A 96 1.56 15.10 8.06
CA ARG A 96 1.33 15.75 9.37
C ARG A 96 1.89 14.96 10.55
N ARG A 97 2.24 13.70 10.35
CA ARG A 97 2.68 12.76 11.40
C ARG A 97 4.05 12.15 11.14
N LYS A 98 4.75 12.55 10.08
CA LYS A 98 5.99 11.90 9.62
C LYS A 98 7.07 11.75 10.72
N HIS A 99 7.13 12.69 11.67
CA HIS A 99 8.10 12.64 12.77
C HIS A 99 7.73 11.67 13.92
N ASN A 100 6.46 11.23 13.99
CA ASN A 100 5.94 10.32 15.00
C ASN A 100 5.31 9.06 14.37
N LEU A 101 5.65 8.76 13.12
CA LEU A 101 5.12 7.63 12.38
C LEU A 101 6.16 6.51 12.32
N GLU A 102 5.98 5.48 13.15
CA GLU A 102 6.93 4.36 13.23
C GLU A 102 6.73 3.33 12.12
N ALA A 103 5.47 3.04 11.80
CA ALA A 103 5.09 2.00 10.85
C ALA A 103 3.94 2.43 9.93
N TYR A 104 3.95 1.92 8.71
CA TYR A 104 2.86 2.03 7.74
C TYR A 104 2.60 0.66 7.14
N LEU A 105 1.38 0.14 7.29
CA LEU A 105 0.98 -1.14 6.74
C LEU A 105 -0.18 -0.91 5.76
N THR A 106 -0.03 -1.38 4.52
CA THR A 106 -1.09 -1.39 3.52
C THR A 106 -1.46 -2.83 3.18
N PHE A 107 -2.76 -3.14 3.20
CA PHE A 107 -3.27 -4.50 3.07
C PHE A 107 -3.91 -4.69 1.69
N HIS A 108 -3.49 -5.74 0.99
CA HIS A 108 -3.97 -6.10 -0.34
C HIS A 108 -4.23 -7.61 -0.45
N SER A 109 -4.98 -8.00 -1.46
CA SER A 109 -5.19 -9.39 -1.85
C SER A 109 -5.23 -9.55 -3.37
N TYR A 110 -4.99 -10.75 -3.91
CA TYR A 110 -4.48 -11.96 -3.24
C TYR A 110 -2.96 -12.12 -3.49
N GLY A 111 -2.35 -13.15 -2.89
CA GLY A 111 -0.95 -13.49 -3.16
C GLY A 111 -0.18 -14.09 -1.99
N GLN A 112 -0.71 -13.98 -0.76
CA GLN A 112 -0.06 -14.48 0.46
C GLN A 112 1.41 -14.01 0.58
N ALA A 113 1.61 -12.69 0.48
CA ALA A 113 2.93 -12.08 0.49
C ALA A 113 3.02 -10.96 1.52
N ILE A 114 4.15 -10.90 2.22
CA ILE A 114 4.58 -9.76 3.04
C ILE A 114 5.74 -9.10 2.32
N VAL A 115 5.46 -7.99 1.65
CA VAL A 115 6.45 -7.27 0.87
C VAL A 115 6.93 -6.02 1.60
N TYR A 116 8.12 -5.56 1.26
CA TYR A 116 8.68 -4.30 1.72
C TYR A 116 9.47 -3.62 0.59
N PRO A 117 9.71 -2.30 0.67
CA PRO A 117 10.32 -1.53 -0.41
C PRO A 117 11.68 -2.05 -0.89
N TRP A 118 12.05 -1.80 -2.15
CA TRP A 118 11.35 -0.96 -3.12
C TRP A 118 10.53 -1.78 -4.13
N ALA A 119 9.42 -1.23 -4.63
CA ALA A 119 8.72 -1.73 -5.81
C ALA A 119 9.13 -0.96 -7.07
N TYR A 120 9.31 0.37 -6.98
CA TYR A 120 9.52 1.23 -8.14
C TYR A 120 10.92 1.10 -8.78
N LYS A 121 11.90 0.54 -8.05
CA LYS A 121 13.28 0.39 -8.52
C LYS A 121 13.97 -0.84 -7.92
N ALA A 122 14.92 -1.39 -8.67
CA ALA A 122 15.81 -2.45 -8.20
C ALA A 122 16.96 -1.85 -7.37
N ALA A 123 16.66 -1.39 -6.15
CA ALA A 123 17.64 -0.86 -5.22
C ALA A 123 17.42 -1.44 -3.83
N LYS A 124 18.49 -1.50 -3.03
CA LYS A 124 18.41 -1.89 -1.63
C LYS A 124 17.82 -0.74 -0.81
N VAL A 125 16.76 -1.00 -0.04
CA VAL A 125 16.22 -0.04 0.93
C VAL A 125 17.15 0.06 2.13
N LYS A 126 17.27 1.26 2.72
CA LYS A 126 17.91 1.44 4.02
C LYS A 126 17.21 0.53 5.05
N ASP A 127 18.00 -0.13 5.90
CA ASP A 127 17.52 -1.10 6.90
C ASP A 127 16.95 -2.41 6.34
N SER A 128 17.29 -2.78 5.09
CA SER A 128 16.73 -3.99 4.45
C SER A 128 16.89 -5.28 5.27
N ALA A 129 18.01 -5.43 6.00
CA ALA A 129 18.25 -6.62 6.83
C ALA A 129 17.26 -6.71 8.01
N LEU A 130 16.86 -5.56 8.55
CA LEU A 130 15.83 -5.50 9.58
C LEU A 130 14.46 -5.82 9.01
N LEU A 131 14.09 -5.21 7.87
CA LEU A 131 12.81 -5.48 7.20
C LEU A 131 12.68 -6.95 6.78
N GLN A 132 13.76 -7.54 6.27
CA GLN A 132 13.83 -8.97 5.96
C GLN A 132 13.56 -9.82 7.21
N ARG A 133 14.20 -9.52 8.34
CA ARG A 133 14.00 -10.24 9.60
C ARG A 133 12.56 -10.11 10.11
N VAL A 134 11.98 -8.90 10.05
CA VAL A 134 10.59 -8.64 10.45
C VAL A 134 9.63 -9.43 9.56
N GLY A 135 9.81 -9.35 8.23
CA GLY A 135 8.99 -10.09 7.26
C GLY A 135 9.06 -11.60 7.46
N GLN A 136 10.26 -12.16 7.62
CA GLN A 136 10.47 -13.58 7.91
C GLN A 136 9.81 -14.00 9.21
N THR A 137 9.94 -13.19 10.27
CA THR A 137 9.29 -13.46 11.55
C THR A 137 7.78 -13.46 11.39
N ALA A 138 7.22 -12.49 10.65
CA ALA A 138 5.78 -12.39 10.43
C ALA A 138 5.24 -13.62 9.67
N VAL A 139 5.87 -14.05 8.57
CA VAL A 139 5.40 -15.24 7.83
C VAL A 139 5.51 -16.52 8.65
N GLN A 140 6.55 -16.68 9.48
CA GLN A 140 6.68 -17.81 10.40
C GLN A 140 5.58 -17.81 11.47
N ARG A 141 5.25 -16.64 12.02
CA ARG A 141 4.16 -16.51 13.01
C ARG A 141 2.80 -16.81 12.37
N ILE A 142 2.54 -16.33 11.16
CA ILE A 142 1.32 -16.67 10.41
C ILE A 142 1.24 -18.18 10.20
N LEU A 143 2.29 -18.80 9.67
CA LEU A 143 2.34 -20.25 9.45
C LEU A 143 2.06 -21.03 10.74
N SER A 144 2.69 -20.64 11.85
CA SER A 144 2.49 -21.29 13.14
C SER A 144 1.03 -21.25 13.61
N LYS A 145 0.34 -20.13 13.35
CA LYS A 145 -1.01 -19.85 13.86
C LYS A 145 -2.12 -20.34 12.95
N THR A 146 -1.97 -20.21 11.63
CA THR A 146 -3.04 -20.43 10.65
C THR A 146 -2.75 -21.57 9.68
N LYS A 147 -1.52 -22.10 9.66
CA LYS A 147 -1.01 -23.06 8.65
C LYS A 147 -0.96 -22.51 7.23
N SER A 148 -1.22 -21.22 7.03
CA SER A 148 -1.11 -20.56 5.74
C SER A 148 0.35 -20.24 5.43
N VAL A 149 0.81 -20.61 4.23
CA VAL A 149 2.17 -20.31 3.77
C VAL A 149 2.19 -18.95 3.11
N TYR A 150 3.04 -18.05 3.63
CA TYR A 150 3.28 -16.74 3.06
C TYR A 150 4.75 -16.61 2.66
N ASN A 151 5.01 -15.85 1.60
CA ASN A 151 6.36 -15.44 1.22
C ASN A 151 6.65 -14.03 1.75
N SER A 152 7.92 -13.73 2.06
CA SER A 152 8.33 -12.36 2.38
C SER A 152 9.55 -11.95 1.58
N GLY A 153 9.58 -10.71 1.08
CA GLY A 153 10.70 -10.22 0.29
C GLY A 153 10.53 -8.80 -0.21
N VAL A 154 11.54 -8.32 -0.94
CA VAL A 154 11.48 -7.01 -1.58
C VAL A 154 10.41 -7.01 -2.67
N THR A 155 9.55 -5.99 -2.72
CA THR A 155 8.36 -5.96 -3.59
C THR A 155 8.69 -6.23 -5.06
N TYR A 156 9.73 -5.60 -5.62
CA TYR A 156 10.06 -5.79 -7.04
C TYR A 156 10.52 -7.22 -7.38
N GLN A 157 11.11 -7.94 -6.41
CA GLN A 157 11.61 -9.31 -6.60
C GLN A 157 10.48 -10.33 -6.45
N LEU A 158 9.60 -10.11 -5.47
CA LEU A 158 8.56 -11.08 -5.13
C LEU A 158 7.31 -10.95 -6.00
N LEU A 159 6.99 -9.73 -6.46
CA LEU A 159 5.79 -9.44 -7.24
C LEU A 159 6.15 -8.93 -8.64
N SER A 160 6.46 -7.63 -8.74
CA SER A 160 6.88 -6.98 -9.99
C SER A 160 7.32 -5.55 -9.70
N VAL A 161 8.07 -4.96 -10.65
CA VAL A 161 8.39 -3.53 -10.61
C VAL A 161 7.12 -2.71 -10.81
N ALA A 162 6.82 -1.80 -9.89
CA ALA A 162 5.68 -0.90 -9.98
C ALA A 162 5.96 0.46 -9.32
N GLY A 163 5.76 1.54 -10.09
CA GLY A 163 5.79 2.90 -9.58
C GLY A 163 4.46 3.34 -8.97
N GLY A 164 4.53 4.30 -8.05
CA GLY A 164 3.37 4.99 -7.48
C GLY A 164 2.67 4.27 -6.33
N GLY A 165 3.35 3.31 -5.70
CA GLY A 165 2.86 2.60 -4.52
C GLY A 165 2.90 3.45 -3.25
N SER A 166 1.94 3.22 -2.34
CA SER A 166 1.84 3.96 -1.08
C SER A 166 2.94 3.60 -0.07
N ASP A 167 3.36 2.34 -0.05
CA ASP A 167 4.45 1.78 0.77
C ASP A 167 5.79 2.43 0.42
N ASP A 168 6.16 2.41 -0.86
CA ASP A 168 7.35 3.08 -1.37
C ASP A 168 7.30 4.59 -1.08
N TRP A 169 6.16 5.24 -1.35
CA TRP A 169 6.07 6.68 -1.14
C TRP A 169 6.21 7.04 0.35
N THR A 170 5.60 6.25 1.23
CA THR A 170 5.69 6.49 2.68
C THR A 170 7.12 6.31 3.18
N ARG A 171 7.83 5.27 2.71
CA ARG A 171 9.25 5.10 3.02
C ARG A 171 10.09 6.28 2.56
N ALA A 172 9.87 6.75 1.34
CA ALA A 172 10.69 7.80 0.74
C ALA A 172 10.40 9.20 1.31
N ALA A 173 9.12 9.56 1.46
CA ALA A 173 8.70 10.91 1.81
C ALA A 173 8.62 11.15 3.33
N CYS A 174 8.40 10.09 4.12
CA CYS A 174 8.22 10.20 5.56
C CYS A 174 9.36 9.56 6.38
N ASP A 175 10.36 8.91 5.73
CA ASP A 175 11.44 8.12 6.38
C ASP A 175 10.91 7.10 7.40
N VAL A 176 9.70 6.58 7.19
CA VAL A 176 9.10 5.58 8.06
C VAL A 176 9.93 4.31 7.99
N LYS A 177 10.26 3.75 9.15
CA LYS A 177 11.18 2.62 9.25
C LYS A 177 10.53 1.29 8.86
N TYR A 178 9.32 1.05 9.33
CA TYR A 178 8.58 -0.20 9.08
C TYR A 178 7.48 0.05 8.04
N VAL A 179 7.67 -0.49 6.84
CA VAL A 179 6.82 -0.30 5.66
C VAL A 179 6.72 -1.62 4.92
#